data_AF-A0AAX3X3F6-F1
#
_entry.id   AF-A0AAX3X3F6-F1
#
_cell.length_a   1.000
_cell.length_b   1.000
_cell.length_c   1.000
_cell.angle_alpha   90.00
_cell.angle_beta   90.00
_cell.angle_gamma   90.00
#
_symmetry.space_group_name_H-M   'P 1'
#
loop_
_entity.id
_entity.type
_entity.pdbx_description
1 polymer ?
#
loop_
_entity_poly.entity_id
_entity_poly.type
_entity_poly.pdbx_seq_one_letter_code
_entity_poly.pdbx_strand_id
1 'polypeptide(L)'
;MELLSTVKGHKPIRAVASANAAAFLCYNLVKKELFLMYEYKFVKIEFKKISGRPTEDYREVIKNHAKEGWRFIQILTPDFTTAPGMGTYYELIFERPQNT
;
A
#
# COMPACT_ATOMS: atom_id res chain seq x y z
N MET A 1 41.58 28.03 27.76
CA MET A 1 41.00 28.28 29.09
C MET A 1 39.97 27.23 29.37
N GLU A 2 40.18 26.52 30.47
CA GLU A 2 39.39 25.40 30.97
C GLU A 2 37.91 25.77 31.17
N LEU A 3 37.05 24.77 31.04
CA LEU A 3 36.21 24.34 32.15
C LEU A 3 35.82 22.87 31.94
N LEU A 4 36.75 22.01 32.35
CA LEU A 4 36.48 20.62 32.68
C LEU A 4 35.62 20.63 33.96
N SER A 5 34.32 20.32 33.85
CA SER A 5 33.57 19.80 35.00
C SER A 5 33.41 18.30 34.85
N THR A 6 34.21 17.61 35.65
CA THR A 6 34.27 16.16 35.83
C THR A 6 32.90 15.60 36.23
N VAL A 7 32.16 15.02 35.28
CA VAL A 7 31.05 14.11 35.60
C VAL A 7 31.62 12.69 35.64
N LYS A 8 31.94 12.22 36.84
CA LYS A 8 32.26 10.81 37.12
C LYS A 8 31.09 9.94 36.62
N GLY A 9 31.35 9.02 35.69
CA GLY A 9 30.42 7.93 35.36
C GLY A 9 29.97 7.78 33.90
N HIS A 10 30.51 8.55 32.95
CA HIS A 10 30.08 8.41 31.55
C HIS A 10 30.91 7.40 30.76
N LYS A 11 30.22 6.36 30.25
CA LYS A 11 30.71 5.48 29.18
C LYS A 11 31.25 6.33 28.02
N PRO A 12 32.30 5.87 27.31
CA PRO A 12 32.98 6.68 26.30
C PRO A 12 32.03 7.16 25.20
N ILE A 13 32.01 8.47 24.99
CA ILE A 13 31.18 9.23 24.04
C ILE A 13 31.26 8.68 22.60
N ARG A 14 32.30 7.90 22.26
CA ARG A 14 32.42 7.18 20.98
C ARG A 14 31.34 6.12 20.73
N ALA A 15 30.82 5.45 21.76
CA ALA A 15 29.81 4.40 21.58
C ALA A 15 28.40 4.96 21.32
N VAL A 16 28.11 6.18 21.79
CA VAL A 16 26.81 6.84 21.60
C VAL A 16 26.65 7.35 20.17
N ALA A 17 27.74 7.77 19.52
CA ALA A 17 27.71 8.23 18.13
C ALA A 17 27.43 7.11 17.11
N SER A 18 27.94 5.88 17.33
CA SER A 18 27.73 4.77 16.38
C SER A 18 26.34 4.14 16.47
N ALA A 19 25.75 4.08 17.68
CA ALA A 19 24.38 3.61 17.89
C ALA A 19 23.35 4.50 17.17
N ASN A 20 23.59 5.81 17.15
CA ASN A 20 22.71 6.77 16.48
C ASN A 20 22.75 6.64 14.94
N ALA A 21 23.90 6.32 14.35
CA ALA A 21 24.00 6.12 12.89
C ALA A 21 23.30 4.84 12.42
N ALA A 22 23.47 3.74 13.16
CA ALA A 22 22.78 2.48 12.87
C ALA A 22 21.26 2.59 13.06
N ALA A 23 20.81 3.27 14.12
CA ALA A 23 19.39 3.55 14.33
C ALA A 23 18.81 4.45 13.22
N PHE A 24 19.58 5.45 12.75
CA PHE A 24 19.17 6.32 11.65
C PHE A 24 19.10 5.59 10.31
N LEU A 25 20.06 4.71 10.01
CA LEU A 25 20.02 3.86 8.81
C LEU A 25 18.85 2.87 8.87
N CYS A 26 18.64 2.22 10.02
CA CYS A 26 17.51 1.32 10.22
C CYS A 26 16.16 2.07 10.08
N TYR A 27 16.04 3.25 10.67
CA TYR A 27 14.86 4.11 10.50
C TYR A 27 14.64 4.48 9.03
N ASN A 28 15.68 4.89 8.29
CA ASN A 28 15.52 5.24 6.87
C ASN A 28 15.25 4.03 5.97
N LEU A 29 15.82 2.86 6.27
CA LEU A 29 15.53 1.61 5.56
C LEU A 29 14.10 1.14 5.82
N VAL A 30 13.68 1.13 7.09
CA VAL A 30 12.30 0.78 7.49
C VAL A 30 11.31 1.82 6.95
N LYS A 31 11.66 3.10 6.94
CA LYS A 31 10.84 4.17 6.33
C LYS A 31 10.72 4.01 4.82
N LYS A 32 11.80 3.62 4.12
CA LYS A 32 11.76 3.36 2.67
C LYS A 32 10.85 2.18 2.32
N GLU A 33 10.84 1.14 3.15
CA GLU A 33 9.90 0.01 3.04
C GLU A 33 8.45 0.39 3.44
N LEU A 34 8.27 1.30 4.42
CA LEU A 34 6.96 1.76 4.89
C LEU A 34 6.28 2.80 3.98
N PHE A 35 7.03 3.48 3.12
CA PHE A 35 6.51 4.49 2.18
C PHE A 35 6.59 4.02 0.73
N LEU A 36 6.36 2.73 0.47
CA LEU A 36 5.87 2.34 -0.84
C LEU A 36 4.49 3.01 -1.01
N MET A 37 4.47 4.17 -1.66
CA MET A 37 3.22 4.76 -2.14
C MET A 37 2.61 3.79 -3.13
N TYR A 38 1.30 3.61 -3.08
CA TYR A 38 0.59 2.72 -4.00
C TYR A 38 -0.22 3.52 -4.99
N GLU A 39 -0.07 3.17 -6.27
CA GLU A 39 -0.97 3.56 -7.33
C GLU A 39 -2.19 2.64 -7.26
N TYR A 40 -3.40 3.19 -7.40
CA TYR A 40 -4.64 2.41 -7.42
C TYR A 40 -5.30 2.48 -8.79
N LYS A 41 -5.90 1.35 -9.21
CA LYS A 41 -6.71 1.23 -10.42
C LYS A 41 -8.06 0.61 -10.08
N PHE A 42 -9.13 1.22 -10.57
CA PHE A 42 -10.52 0.78 -10.38
C PHE A 42 -11.07 0.30 -11.71
N VAL A 43 -11.42 -0.98 -11.80
CA VAL A 43 -11.96 -1.60 -13.02
C VAL A 43 -13.43 -1.94 -12.79
N LYS A 44 -14.31 -1.22 -13.47
CA LYS A 44 -15.76 -1.41 -13.38
C LYS A 44 -16.23 -2.56 -14.28
N ILE A 45 -16.96 -3.52 -13.71
CA ILE A 45 -17.63 -4.59 -14.44
C ILE A 45 -19.13 -4.43 -14.27
N GLU A 46 -19.82 -4.13 -15.37
CA GLU A 46 -21.28 -3.90 -15.37
C GLU A 46 -22.05 -5.22 -15.48
N PHE A 47 -23.28 -5.23 -15.01
CA PHE A 47 -24.22 -6.31 -15.28
C PHE A 47 -25.06 -6.00 -16.52
N LYS A 48 -25.22 -6.99 -17.40
CA LYS A 48 -26.08 -6.90 -18.58
C LYS A 48 -27.54 -6.75 -18.13
N LYS A 49 -28.20 -5.67 -18.54
CA LYS A 49 -29.59 -5.32 -18.18
C LYS A 49 -30.62 -6.45 -18.40
N ILE A 50 -30.39 -7.30 -19.41
CA ILE A 50 -31.33 -8.38 -19.77
C ILE A 50 -31.04 -9.68 -19.01
N SER A 51 -29.76 -10.06 -18.90
CA SER A 51 -29.38 -11.35 -18.32
C SER A 51 -28.95 -11.31 -16.85
N GLY A 52 -28.71 -10.11 -16.29
CA GLY A 52 -28.13 -9.93 -14.95
C GLY A 52 -26.67 -10.40 -14.80
N ARG A 53 -26.10 -11.02 -15.84
CA ARG A 53 -24.72 -11.52 -15.83
C ARG A 53 -23.71 -10.38 -16.04
N PRO A 54 -22.49 -10.49 -15.48
CA PRO A 54 -21.39 -9.58 -15.77
C PRO A 54 -21.11 -9.44 -17.27
N THR A 55 -20.66 -8.26 -17.70
CA THR A 55 -20.17 -8.01 -19.06
C THR A 55 -18.86 -8.73 -19.34
N GLU A 56 -18.04 -8.91 -18.30
CA GLU A 56 -16.70 -9.50 -18.38
C GLU A 56 -16.50 -10.60 -17.33
N ASP A 57 -15.62 -11.56 -17.60
CA ASP A 57 -15.18 -12.54 -16.60
C ASP A 57 -14.10 -11.92 -15.70
N TYR A 58 -14.45 -11.66 -14.44
CA TYR A 58 -13.55 -11.09 -13.44
C TYR A 58 -12.22 -11.85 -13.32
N ARG A 59 -12.22 -13.17 -13.56
CA ARG A 59 -11.00 -13.99 -13.47
C ARG A 59 -10.01 -13.62 -14.56
N GLU A 60 -10.49 -13.40 -15.77
CA GLU A 60 -9.66 -12.97 -16.89
C GLU A 60 -9.19 -11.52 -16.72
N VAL A 61 -10.06 -10.65 -16.21
CA VAL A 61 -9.69 -9.27 -15.88
C VAL A 61 -8.55 -9.26 -14.84
N ILE A 62 -8.66 -10.03 -13.75
CA ILE A 62 -7.61 -10.13 -12.72
C ILE A 62 -6.32 -10.69 -13.31
N LYS A 63 -6.38 -11.80 -14.08
CA LYS A 63 -5.18 -12.39 -14.70
C LYS A 63 -4.47 -11.43 -15.64
N ASN A 64 -5.22 -10.66 -16.43
CA ASN A 64 -4.64 -9.71 -17.38
C ASN A 64 -3.96 -8.54 -16.65
N HIS A 65 -4.60 -8.00 -15.62
CA HIS A 65 -3.99 -6.96 -14.78
C HIS A 65 -2.77 -7.46 -14.00
N ALA A 66 -2.79 -8.70 -13.52
CA ALA A 66 -1.64 -9.31 -12.86
C ALA A 66 -0.40 -9.41 -13.78
N LYS A 67 -0.59 -9.67 -15.08
CA LYS A 67 0.51 -9.65 -16.08
C LYS A 67 1.14 -8.27 -16.24
N GLU A 68 0.39 -7.21 -15.96
CA GLU A 68 0.84 -5.80 -15.99
C GLU A 68 1.44 -5.33 -14.66
N GLY A 69 1.56 -6.22 -13.67
CA GLY A 69 2.11 -5.91 -12.35
C GLY A 69 1.11 -5.30 -11.36
N TRP A 70 -0.19 -5.34 -11.66
CA TRP A 70 -1.23 -4.91 -10.73
C TRP A 70 -1.60 -6.04 -9.76
N ARG A 71 -1.62 -5.76 -8.47
CA ARG A 71 -2.08 -6.68 -7.41
C ARG A 71 -3.57 -6.46 -7.18
N PHE A 72 -4.37 -7.53 -7.25
CA PHE A 72 -5.78 -7.47 -6.87
C PHE A 72 -5.91 -7.36 -5.35
N ILE A 73 -6.74 -6.43 -4.88
CA ILE A 73 -6.90 -6.13 -3.44
C ILE A 73 -8.32 -6.42 -2.97
N GLN A 74 -9.32 -5.92 -3.70
CA GLN A 74 -10.68 -5.94 -3.22
C GLN A 74 -11.69 -5.83 -4.36
N ILE A 75 -12.90 -6.33 -4.12
CA ILE A 75 -14.10 -6.05 -4.90
C ILE A 75 -15.04 -5.12 -4.10
N LEU A 76 -15.65 -4.15 -4.76
CA LEU A 76 -16.64 -3.25 -4.16
C LEU A 76 -17.88 -3.14 -5.05
N THR A 77 -19.07 -3.12 -4.44
CA THR A 77 -20.35 -2.84 -5.12
C THR A 77 -20.92 -1.53 -4.54
N PRO A 78 -20.45 -0.36 -5.00
CA PRO A 78 -20.85 0.91 -4.41
C PRO A 78 -22.31 1.26 -4.70
N ASP A 79 -22.90 0.67 -5.74
CA ASP A 79 -24.29 0.87 -6.13
C ASP A 79 -25.19 -0.24 -5.56
N PHE A 80 -25.84 0.03 -4.44
CA PHE A 80 -27.03 -0.72 -4.05
C PHE A 80 -28.23 -0.03 -4.69
N THR A 81 -28.82 -0.63 -5.73
CA THR A 81 -30.08 -0.11 -6.26
C THR A 81 -31.20 -0.26 -5.22
N THR A 82 -32.33 0.41 -5.46
CA THR A 82 -33.51 0.41 -4.59
C THR A 82 -34.07 -0.99 -4.26
N ALA A 83 -33.62 -2.03 -4.98
CA ALA A 83 -33.82 -3.43 -4.60
C ALA A 83 -32.61 -3.93 -3.79
N PRO A 84 -32.79 -4.32 -2.50
CA PRO A 84 -31.71 -4.80 -1.66
C PRO A 84 -31.02 -6.02 -2.30
N GLY A 85 -29.71 -5.89 -2.54
CA GLY A 85 -28.87 -6.96 -3.08
C GLY A 85 -28.70 -6.99 -4.61
N MET A 86 -29.30 -6.08 -5.37
CA MET A 86 -29.04 -5.96 -6.81
C MET A 86 -28.20 -4.72 -7.12
N GLY A 87 -26.89 -4.91 -7.32
CA GLY A 87 -26.03 -3.89 -7.93
C GLY A 87 -26.19 -3.87 -9.45
N THR A 88 -25.87 -2.76 -10.10
CA THR A 88 -25.75 -2.64 -11.56
C THR A 88 -24.32 -2.85 -12.04
N TYR A 89 -23.34 -2.77 -11.14
CA TYR A 89 -21.95 -3.11 -11.40
C TYR A 89 -21.23 -3.55 -10.12
N TYR A 90 -19.96 -3.92 -10.29
CA TYR A 90 -18.98 -3.98 -9.23
C TYR A 90 -17.64 -3.46 -9.74
N GLU A 91 -16.78 -3.04 -8.84
CA GLU A 91 -15.43 -2.58 -9.14
C GLU A 91 -14.42 -3.57 -8.58
N LEU A 92 -13.43 -3.91 -9.40
CA LEU A 92 -12.22 -4.57 -8.97
C LEU A 92 -11.16 -3.51 -8.69
N ILE A 93 -10.66 -3.51 -7.46
CA ILE A 93 -9.66 -2.57 -6.98
C ILE A 93 -8.30 -3.26 -7.03
N PHE A 94 -7.37 -2.64 -7.75
CA PHE A 94 -5.99 -3.08 -7.86
C PHE A 94 -5.06 -2.01 -7.31
N GLU A 95 -3.90 -2.46 -6.86
CA GLU A 95 -2.81 -1.54 -6.50
C GLU A 95 -1.48 -2.00 -7.10
N ARG A 96 -0.53 -1.07 -7.18
CA ARG A 96 0.85 -1.34 -7.58
C ARG A 96 1.79 -0.37 -6.86
N PRO A 97 2.99 -0.80 -6.40
CA PRO A 97 3.96 0.11 -5.83
C PRO A 97 4.35 1.20 -6.83
N GLN A 98 4.35 2.46 -6.38
CA GLN A 98 4.86 3.60 -7.11
C GLN A 98 6.38 3.64 -6.90
N ASN A 99 7.15 3.29 -7.93
CA ASN A 99 8.59 3.53 -7.91
C ASN A 99 8.81 5.05 -8.03
N THR A 100 9.01 5.70 -6.88
CA THR A 100 9.43 7.11 -6.80
C THR A 100 10.93 7.21 -6.60
#